data_AF-A0A954LLP7-F1
#
_entry.id   AF-A0A954LLP7-F1
#
_cell.length_a   1.000
_cell.length_b   1.000
_cell.length_c   1.000
_cell.angle_alpha   90.00
_cell.angle_beta   90.00
_cell.angle_gamma   90.00
#
_symmetry.space_group_name_H-M   'P 1'
#
loop_
_entity.id
_entity.type
_entity.pdbx_description
1 polymer ?
#
loop_
_entity_poly.entity_id
_entity_poly.type
_entity_poly.pdbx_seq_one_letter_code
_entity_poly.pdbx_strand_id
1 'polypeptide(L)'
;QKQIDRAFRLSLGRPASDMEKQRLSVYVEEMKQYHAKSQPPKTTYPTKITRSLVEEFSGKPFQYTEILPVYERYEADTKPDEVSATTRALADLCLLLLNTNEFLYVE
;
A
#
# COMPACT_ATOMS: atom_id res chain seq x y z
N GLN A 1 10.82 9.32 16.60
CA GLN A 1 10.24 10.65 16.94
C GLN A 1 10.32 11.68 15.81
N LYS A 2 11.50 12.03 15.26
CA LYS A 2 11.59 13.04 14.15
C LYS A 2 10.71 12.68 12.93
N GLN A 3 10.65 11.41 12.56
CA GLN A 3 9.80 10.94 11.45
C GLN A 3 8.30 11.06 11.75
N ILE A 4 7.89 10.86 13.00
CA ILE A 4 6.48 11.01 13.42
C ILE A 4 6.09 12.49 13.33
N ASP A 5 6.91 13.39 13.88
CA ASP A 5 6.65 14.83 13.78
C ASP A 5 6.59 15.29 12.31
N ARG A 6 7.47 14.75 11.46
CA ARG A 6 7.44 15.01 10.02
C ARG A 6 6.15 14.51 9.37
N ALA A 7 5.66 13.31 9.72
CA ALA A 7 4.41 12.78 9.20
C ALA A 7 3.22 13.67 9.59
N PHE A 8 3.14 14.13 10.83
CA PHE A 8 2.12 15.09 11.28
C PHE A 8 2.15 16.38 10.48
N ARG A 9 3.33 16.97 10.27
CA ARG A 9 3.45 18.22 9.50
C ARG A 9 3.03 18.05 8.04
N LEU A 10 3.37 16.92 7.43
CA LEU A 10 3.05 16.66 6.04
C LEU A 10 1.57 16.30 5.83
N SER A 11 0.95 15.58 6.77
CA SER A 11 -0.45 15.17 6.67
C SER A 11 -1.42 16.21 7.23
N LEU A 12 -1.17 16.72 8.43
CA LEU A 12 -2.11 17.53 9.21
C LEU A 12 -1.70 19.01 9.34
N GLY A 13 -0.55 19.42 8.79
CA GLY A 13 -0.08 20.81 8.84
C GLY A 13 0.35 21.31 10.23
N ARG A 14 0.34 20.46 11.27
CA ARG A 14 0.73 20.79 12.65
C ARG A 14 1.83 19.86 13.18
N PRO A 15 2.59 20.25 14.22
CA PRO A 15 3.46 19.31 14.92
C PRO A 15 2.64 18.26 15.69
N ALA A 16 3.27 17.13 15.97
CA ALA A 16 2.73 16.16 16.91
C ALA A 16 2.91 16.67 18.35
N SER A 17 1.88 16.52 19.18
CA SER A 17 1.99 16.68 20.63
C SER A 17 2.90 15.60 21.23
N ASP A 18 3.37 15.82 22.46
CA ASP A 18 4.27 14.85 23.12
C ASP A 18 3.58 13.52 23.40
N MET A 19 2.28 13.55 23.74
CA MET A 19 1.48 12.35 23.92
C MET A 19 1.32 11.56 22.60
N GLU A 20 1.05 12.24 21.49
CA GLU A 20 0.98 11.61 20.16
C GLU A 20 2.33 11.01 19.77
N LYS A 21 3.43 11.75 19.96
CA LYS A 21 4.79 11.25 19.69
C LYS A 21 5.09 10.00 20.49
N GLN A 22 4.73 9.97 21.77
CA GLN A 22 4.96 8.80 22.63
C GLN A 22 4.15 7.59 22.15
N ARG A 23 2.83 7.75 22.00
CA ARG A 23 1.93 6.65 21.59
C ARG A 23 2.29 6.11 20.21
N LEU A 24 2.53 6.99 19.25
CA LEU A 24 2.81 6.58 17.87
C LEU A 24 4.24 6.05 17.71
N SER A 25 5.16 6.37 18.61
CA SER A 25 6.48 5.69 18.63
C SER A 25 6.35 4.23 19.01
N VAL A 26 5.50 3.91 19.99
CA VAL A 26 5.19 2.53 20.37
C VAL A 26 4.52 1.80 19.21
N TYR A 27 3.47 2.40 18.63
CA TYR A 27 2.76 1.83 17.48
C TYR A 27 3.69 1.52 16.28
N VAL A 28 4.53 2.48 15.88
CA VAL A 28 5.46 2.27 14.75
C VAL A 28 6.43 1.13 15.06
N GLU A 29 6.89 0.99 16.31
CA GLU A 29 7.79 -0.10 16.68
C GLU A 29 7.09 -1.46 16.64
N GLU A 30 5.85 -1.55 17.10
CA GLU A 30 5.01 -2.75 16.98
C GLU A 30 4.81 -3.13 15.50
N MET A 31 4.51 -2.16 14.64
CA MET A 31 4.32 -2.40 13.20
C MET A 31 5.62 -2.82 12.51
N LYS A 32 6.78 -2.30 12.92
CA LYS A 32 8.08 -2.78 12.41
C LYS A 32 8.26 -4.27 12.71
N GLN A 33 7.99 -4.68 13.96
CA GLN A 33 8.12 -6.07 14.36
C GLN A 33 7.12 -6.97 13.63
N TYR A 34 5.90 -6.48 13.42
CA TYR A 34 4.88 -7.17 12.63
C TYR A 34 5.35 -7.38 11.17
N HIS A 35 5.78 -6.31 10.50
CA HIS A 35 6.26 -6.37 9.11
C HIS A 35 7.58 -7.13 8.95
N ALA A 36 8.41 -7.21 9.98
CA ALA A 36 9.62 -8.03 9.97
C ALA A 36 9.31 -9.53 9.95
N LYS A 37 8.15 -9.95 10.51
CA LYS A 37 7.71 -11.35 10.55
C LYS A 37 7.00 -11.79 9.26
N SER A 38 6.59 -10.85 8.40
CA SER A 38 5.81 -11.13 7.20
C SER A 38 6.34 -10.35 6.00
N GLN A 39 6.76 -11.07 4.96
CA GLN A 39 7.15 -10.47 3.70
C GLN A 39 5.96 -10.43 2.73
N PRO A 40 5.63 -9.26 2.15
CA PRO A 40 4.56 -9.16 1.18
C PRO A 40 4.90 -10.00 -0.06
N PRO A 41 3.90 -10.61 -0.70
CA PRO A 41 4.12 -11.29 -1.97
C PRO A 41 4.54 -10.29 -3.05
N LYS A 42 5.45 -10.72 -3.92
CA LYS A 42 5.85 -9.92 -5.07
C LYS A 42 4.68 -9.70 -6.01
N THR A 43 4.43 -8.43 -6.35
CA THR A 43 3.44 -8.09 -7.37
C THR A 43 4.04 -8.29 -8.75
N THR A 44 3.34 -9.00 -9.64
CA THR A 44 3.75 -9.18 -11.04
C THR A 44 2.71 -8.58 -11.97
N TYR A 45 3.20 -8.02 -13.08
CA TYR A 45 2.39 -7.38 -14.12
C TYR A 45 2.57 -8.15 -15.42
N PRO A 46 1.81 -9.23 -15.63
CA PRO A 46 1.98 -10.06 -16.82
C PRO A 46 1.55 -9.32 -18.08
N THR A 47 2.29 -9.50 -19.17
CA THR A 47 1.93 -8.98 -20.49
C THR A 47 0.97 -9.90 -21.25
N LYS A 48 0.67 -11.09 -20.71
CA LYS A 48 -0.24 -12.07 -21.29
C LYS A 48 -0.97 -12.82 -20.18
N ILE A 49 -2.26 -13.08 -20.37
CA ILE A 49 -3.07 -13.90 -19.48
C ILE A 49 -3.94 -14.87 -20.27
N THR A 50 -4.32 -15.99 -19.65
CA THR A 50 -5.28 -16.93 -20.25
C THR A 50 -6.67 -16.63 -19.75
N ARG A 51 -7.60 -16.38 -20.67
CA ARG A 51 -9.03 -16.24 -20.37
C ARG A 51 -9.74 -17.54 -20.71
N SER A 52 -10.70 -17.92 -19.88
CA SER A 52 -11.63 -19.00 -20.16
C SER A 52 -13.01 -18.40 -20.40
N LEU A 53 -13.66 -18.79 -21.49
CA LEU A 53 -15.00 -18.37 -21.87
C LEU A 53 -15.82 -19.59 -22.25
N VAL A 54 -17.14 -19.43 -22.34
CA VAL A 54 -18.05 -20.41 -22.93
C VAL A 54 -18.52 -19.86 -24.26
N GLU A 55 -18.38 -20.63 -25.33
CA GLU A 55 -18.81 -20.22 -26.67
C GLU A 55 -20.34 -20.26 -26.77
N GLU A 56 -20.96 -19.17 -27.23
CA GLU A 56 -22.42 -19.00 -27.24
C GLU A 56 -23.15 -20.03 -28.12
N PHE A 57 -22.55 -20.44 -29.24
CA PHE A 57 -23.19 -21.37 -30.18
C PHE A 57 -23.07 -22.83 -29.74
N SER A 58 -21.89 -23.26 -29.27
CA SER A 58 -21.67 -24.67 -28.89
C SER A 58 -21.90 -24.96 -27.41
N GLY A 59 -21.96 -23.92 -26.56
CA GLY A 59 -22.00 -24.05 -25.11
C GLY A 59 -20.74 -24.66 -24.49
N LYS A 60 -19.65 -24.80 -25.26
CA LYS A 60 -18.40 -25.43 -24.80
C LYS A 60 -17.43 -24.39 -24.24
N PRO A 61 -16.64 -24.74 -23.21
CA PRO A 61 -15.57 -23.88 -22.75
C PRO A 61 -14.45 -23.83 -23.79
N PHE A 62 -13.88 -22.65 -23.98
CA PHE A 62 -12.65 -22.46 -24.72
C PHE A 62 -11.74 -21.47 -23.98
N GLN A 63 -10.46 -21.54 -24.29
CA GLN A 63 -9.46 -20.64 -23.73
C GLN A 63 -8.75 -19.89 -24.85
N TYR A 64 -8.38 -18.64 -24.57
CA TYR A 64 -7.49 -17.88 -25.44
C TYR A 64 -6.49 -17.08 -24.61
N THR A 65 -5.35 -16.77 -25.22
CA THR A 65 -4.35 -15.87 -24.63
C THR A 65 -4.71 -14.44 -24.97
N GLU A 66 -5.01 -13.65 -23.95
CA GLU A 66 -5.15 -12.20 -24.07
C GLU A 66 -3.76 -11.58 -23.91
N ILE A 67 -3.36 -10.75 -24.86
CA ILE A 67 -2.16 -9.92 -24.76
C ILE A 67 -2.56 -8.62 -24.06
N LEU A 68 -1.73 -8.17 -23.13
CA LEU A 68 -1.90 -6.94 -22.36
C LEU A 68 -0.74 -5.97 -22.70
N PRO A 69 -0.78 -5.28 -23.87
CA PRO A 69 0.34 -4.45 -24.33
C PRO A 69 0.68 -3.31 -23.37
N VAL A 70 -0.29 -2.84 -22.59
CA VAL A 70 -0.10 -1.80 -21.58
C VAL A 70 1.00 -2.17 -20.57
N TYR A 71 1.17 -3.46 -20.26
CA TYR A 71 2.16 -3.93 -19.30
C TYR A 71 3.55 -4.15 -19.90
N GLU A 72 3.76 -4.02 -21.21
CA GLU A 72 5.09 -4.22 -21.84
C GLU A 72 6.10 -3.14 -21.44
N ARG A 73 5.61 -1.92 -21.19
CA ARG A 73 6.44 -0.76 -20.79
C ARG A 73 5.90 -0.09 -19.52
N TYR A 74 5.15 -0.84 -18.72
CA TYR A 74 4.58 -0.32 -17.50
C TYR A 74 5.66 -0.24 -16.42
N GLU A 75 5.92 0.98 -15.95
CA GLU A 75 6.74 1.24 -14.78
C GLU A 75 5.80 1.39 -13.57
N ALA A 76 5.83 0.39 -12.68
CA ALA A 76 4.99 0.38 -11.50
C ALA A 76 5.63 1.22 -10.38
N ASP A 77 4.80 1.93 -9.60
CA ASP A 77 5.26 2.52 -8.34
C ASP A 77 5.83 1.45 -7.41
N THR A 78 6.75 1.85 -6.53
CA THR A 78 7.35 0.98 -5.52
C THR A 78 6.30 0.21 -4.71
N LYS A 79 6.47 -1.11 -4.62
CA LYS A 79 5.56 -2.03 -3.96
C LYS A 79 5.98 -2.37 -2.54
N PRO A 80 5.06 -2.88 -1.71
CA PRO A 80 5.37 -3.25 -0.33
C PRO A 80 6.50 -4.28 -0.19
N ASP A 81 6.68 -5.17 -1.17
CA ASP A 81 7.78 -6.15 -1.17
C ASP A 81 9.14 -5.54 -1.51
N GLU A 82 9.17 -4.33 -2.05
CA GLU A 82 10.38 -3.62 -2.49
C GLU A 82 10.93 -2.66 -1.41
N VAL A 83 10.26 -2.57 -0.25
CA VAL A 83 10.63 -1.65 0.84
C VAL A 83 10.80 -2.36 2.18
N SER A 84 11.61 -1.74 3.04
CA SER A 84 11.88 -2.27 4.38
C SER A 84 10.62 -2.35 5.25
N ALA A 85 10.64 -3.24 6.25
CA ALA A 85 9.62 -3.28 7.30
C ALA A 85 9.45 -1.93 8.02
N THR A 86 10.53 -1.14 8.15
CA THR A 86 10.47 0.22 8.72
C THR A 86 9.68 1.17 7.83
N THR A 87 9.88 1.11 6.52
CA THR A 87 9.12 1.92 5.56
C THR A 87 7.64 1.56 5.62
N ARG A 88 7.31 0.26 5.65
CA ARG A 88 5.92 -0.21 5.79
C ARG A 88 5.26 0.24 7.09
N ALA A 89 5.96 0.14 8.22
CA ALA A 89 5.45 0.62 9.51
C ALA A 89 5.17 2.14 9.53
N LEU A 90 6.01 2.94 8.85
CA LEU A 90 5.76 4.38 8.70
C LEU A 90 4.60 4.66 7.73
N ALA A 91 4.41 3.83 6.70
CA ALA A 91 3.26 3.93 5.81
C ALA A 91 1.95 3.66 6.58
N ASP A 92 1.92 2.70 7.50
CA ASP A 92 0.76 2.44 8.36
C ASP A 92 0.43 3.65 9.24
N LEU A 93 1.46 4.30 9.81
CA LEU A 93 1.29 5.56 10.55
C LEU A 93 0.66 6.64 9.65
N CYS A 94 1.17 6.83 8.44
CA CYS A 94 0.63 7.82 7.51
C CYS A 94 -0.83 7.51 7.15
N LEU A 95 -1.17 6.23 6.93
CA LEU A 95 -2.53 5.79 6.69
C LEU A 95 -3.44 6.14 7.87
N LEU A 96 -3.01 5.84 9.10
CA LEU A 96 -3.76 6.19 10.31
C LEU A 96 -4.01 7.70 10.39
N LEU A 97 -2.99 8.52 10.13
CA LEU A 97 -3.12 9.98 10.14
C LEU A 97 -4.11 10.48 9.09
N LEU A 98 -4.03 9.96 7.86
CA LEU A 98 -4.93 10.33 6.76
C LEU A 98 -6.39 9.89 6.98
N ASN A 99 -6.64 9.01 7.94
CA ASN A 99 -7.98 8.54 8.30
C ASN A 99 -8.51 9.18 9.60
N THR A 100 -7.83 10.20 10.15
CA THR A 100 -8.36 10.91 11.32
C THR A 100 -9.50 11.85 10.92
N ASN A 101 -10.38 12.14 11.90
CA ASN A 101 -11.45 13.13 11.73
C ASN A 101 -10.93 14.58 11.59
N GLU A 102 -9.61 14.81 11.69
CA GLU A 102 -9.03 16.14 11.46
C GLU A 102 -9.18 16.60 10.00
N PHE A 103 -9.44 15.67 9.07
CA PHE A 103 -9.76 15.98 7.67
C PHE A 103 -11.25 16.23 7.40
N LEU A 104 -12.14 15.99 8.37
CA LEU A 104 -13.59 16.20 8.18
C LEU A 104 -14.01 17.67 8.28
N TYR A 105 -13.17 18.52 8.88
CA TYR A 105 -13.46 19.93 9.08
C TYR A 105 -12.65 20.75 8.09
N VAL A 106 -13.30 21.10 6.97
CA VAL A 106 -12.89 22.22 6.13
C VAL A 106 -13.74 23.40 6.58
N GLU A 107 -13.16 24.34 7.33
CA GLU A 107 -13.72 25.69 7.42
C GLU A 107 -13.32 26.49 6.17
#